data_AF-A0A9D1P7Q5-F1
#
_entry.id   AF-A0A9D1P7Q5-F1
#
_cell.length_a   1.000
_cell.length_b   1.000
_cell.length_c   1.000
_cell.angle_alpha   90.00
_cell.angle_beta   90.00
_cell.angle_gamma   90.00
#
_symmetry.space_group_name_H-M   'P 1'
#
loop_
_entity.id
_entity.type
_entity.pdbx_description
1 polymer ?
#
loop_
_entity_poly.entity_id
_entity_poly.type
_entity_poly.pdbx_seq_one_letter_code
_entity_poly.pdbx_strand_id
1 'polypeptide(L)'
;MKKERHFPWPLVWAAEWGAMLLCCALCVFVPLWVQPYSVAQGACLYGVVPLAGLACAYASVRRGVHGLLAWIPPVGALCVVYALFVGTLPTGGSCAAAFLAGLLGGAAGVEKNRRKK
;
A
#
# COMPACT_ATOMS: atom_id res chain seq x y z
N MET A 1 19.66 12.25 -24.45
CA MET A 1 19.25 10.98 -23.79
C MET A 1 19.20 11.22 -22.29
N LYS A 2 18.00 11.36 -21.68
CA LYS A 2 17.88 11.47 -20.22
C LYS A 2 18.33 10.12 -19.65
N LYS A 3 19.43 10.09 -18.89
CA LYS A 3 19.83 8.94 -18.07
C LYS A 3 18.64 8.61 -17.16
N GLU A 4 17.83 7.64 -17.56
CA GLU A 4 16.83 7.06 -16.67
C GLU A 4 17.62 6.45 -15.53
N ARG A 5 17.61 7.12 -14.36
CA ARG A 5 18.17 6.54 -13.14
C ARG A 5 17.35 5.28 -12.88
N HIS A 6 17.90 4.14 -13.29
CA HIS A 6 17.43 2.81 -12.91
C HIS A 6 17.65 2.72 -11.41
N PHE A 7 16.66 3.16 -10.63
CA PHE A 7 16.67 2.93 -9.20
C PHE A 7 16.61 1.42 -8.98
N PRO A 8 17.45 0.86 -8.11
CA PRO A 8 17.41 -0.56 -7.82
C PRO A 8 16.03 -0.87 -7.24
N TRP A 9 15.30 -1.76 -7.92
CA TRP A 9 13.93 -2.14 -7.57
C TRP A 9 13.76 -2.56 -6.10
N PRO A 10 14.75 -3.18 -5.40
CA PRO A 10 14.60 -3.50 -3.98
C PRO A 10 14.48 -2.26 -3.09
N LEU A 11 15.19 -1.17 -3.40
CA LEU A 11 15.09 0.08 -2.63
C LEU A 11 13.73 0.76 -2.84
N VAL A 12 13.19 0.69 -4.06
CA VAL A 12 11.85 1.20 -4.37
C VAL A 12 10.79 0.41 -3.60
N TRP A 13 10.94 -0.91 -3.56
CA TRP A 13 10.03 -1.80 -2.84
C TRP A 13 10.15 -1.63 -1.32
N ALA A 14 11.35 -1.42 -0.79
CA ALA A 14 11.57 -1.07 0.62
C ALA A 14 10.95 0.29 0.98
N ALA A 15 11.04 1.28 0.10
CA ALA A 15 10.38 2.58 0.29
C ALA A 15 8.86 2.45 0.26
N GLU A 16 8.31 1.59 -0.60
CA GLU A 16 6.88 1.24 -0.62
C GLU A 16 6.43 0.62 0.72
N TRP A 17 7.21 -0.31 1.26
CA TRP A 17 6.98 -0.86 2.61
C TRP A 17 7.00 0.22 3.69
N GLY A 18 8.01 1.09 3.70
CA GLY A 18 8.10 2.18 4.68
C GLY A 18 6.91 3.14 4.60
N ALA A 19 6.51 3.51 3.38
CA ALA A 19 5.33 4.36 3.15
C ALA A 19 4.04 3.69 3.62
N MET A 20 3.83 2.42 3.28
CA MET A 20 2.63 1.69 3.70
C MET A 20 2.61 1.42 5.20
N LEU A 21 3.73 1.10 5.83
CA LEU A 21 3.82 0.94 7.29
C LEU A 21 3.46 2.23 8.01
N LEU A 22 3.99 3.37 7.57
CA LEU A 22 3.64 4.67 8.13
C LEU A 22 2.17 5.01 7.90
N CYS A 23 1.65 4.81 6.68
CA CYS A 23 0.26 5.07 6.35
C CYS A 23 -0.69 4.21 7.21
N CYS A 24 -0.43 2.91 7.30
CA CYS A 24 -1.20 2.00 8.13
C CYS A 24 -1.10 2.37 9.61
N ALA A 25 0.10 2.69 10.12
CA ALA A 25 0.29 3.11 11.51
C ALA A 25 -0.52 4.35 11.83
N LEU A 26 -0.53 5.37 10.97
CA LEU A 26 -1.38 6.55 11.15
C LEU A 26 -2.87 6.20 11.08
N CYS A 27 -3.27 5.37 10.12
CA CYS A 27 -4.66 4.93 9.93
C CYS A 27 -5.20 4.05 11.06
N VAL A 28 -4.33 3.38 11.81
CA VAL A 28 -4.71 2.55 12.97
C VAL A 28 -4.58 3.35 14.26
N PHE A 29 -3.49 4.10 14.43
CA PHE A 29 -3.18 4.82 15.66
C PHE A 29 -4.04 6.08 15.84
N VAL A 30 -4.21 6.92 14.81
CA VAL A 30 -4.93 8.20 14.94
C VAL A 30 -6.40 8.01 15.33
N PRO A 31 -7.17 7.07 14.74
CA PRO A 31 -8.56 6.84 15.14
C PRO A 31 -8.74 6.35 16.58
N LEU A 32 -7.71 5.76 17.21
CA LEU A 32 -7.78 5.38 18.63
C LEU A 32 -7.94 6.60 19.56
N TRP A 33 -7.56 7.80 19.09
CA TRP A 33 -7.62 9.05 19.85
C TRP A 33 -8.81 9.93 19.48
N VAL A 34 -9.67 9.52 18.53
CA VAL A 34 -10.77 10.34 17.98
C VAL A 34 -12.12 9.63 18.20
N GLN A 35 -13.10 10.35 18.76
CA GLN A 35 -14.49 9.89 18.85
C GLN A 35 -15.33 10.49 17.71
N PRO A 36 -16.22 9.73 17.04
CA PRO A 36 -16.47 8.29 17.19
C PRO A 36 -15.44 7.42 16.44
N TYR A 37 -14.82 6.49 17.17
CA TYR A 37 -13.69 5.69 16.67
C TYR A 37 -14.05 4.77 15.49
N SER A 38 -15.25 4.16 15.51
CA SER A 38 -15.63 3.09 14.59
C SER A 38 -15.79 3.56 13.14
N VAL A 39 -16.30 4.78 12.94
CA VAL A 39 -16.50 5.36 11.61
C VAL A 39 -15.17 5.80 11.00
N ALA A 40 -14.32 6.47 11.80
CA ALA A 40 -13.00 6.92 11.36
C ALA A 40 -12.11 5.72 11.01
N GLN A 41 -12.12 4.67 11.84
CA GLN A 41 -11.39 3.44 11.59
C GLN A 41 -11.87 2.72 10.32
N GLY A 42 -13.18 2.63 10.11
CA GLY A 42 -13.76 2.06 8.88
C GLY A 42 -13.32 2.81 7.62
N ALA A 43 -13.38 4.14 7.62
CA ALA A 43 -12.96 4.96 6.50
C ALA A 43 -11.46 4.80 6.18
N CYS A 44 -10.62 4.71 7.22
CA CYS A 44 -9.19 4.48 7.08
C CYS A 44 -8.88 3.10 6.47
N LEU A 45 -9.54 2.04 6.95
CA LEU A 45 -9.25 0.66 6.55
C LEU A 45 -9.80 0.28 5.17
N TYR A 46 -10.96 0.82 4.79
CA TYR A 46 -11.60 0.49 3.52
C TYR A 46 -11.41 1.56 2.44
N GLY A 47 -11.01 2.78 2.83
CA GLY A 47 -10.75 3.87 1.90
C GLY A 47 -9.26 4.20 1.80
N VAL A 48 -8.70 4.78 2.86
CA VAL A 48 -7.37 5.39 2.82
C VAL A 48 -6.27 4.35 2.54
N VAL A 49 -6.22 3.24 3.29
CA VAL A 49 -5.18 2.22 3.13
C VAL A 49 -5.21 1.57 1.73
N PRO A 50 -6.36 1.13 1.19
CA PRO A 50 -6.42 0.61 -0.18
C PRO A 50 -6.01 1.64 -1.24
N LEU A 51 -6.45 2.90 -1.12
CA LEU A 51 -6.08 3.96 -2.07
C LEU A 51 -4.59 4.28 -2.02
N ALA A 52 -4.01 4.35 -0.82
CA ALA A 52 -2.56 4.52 -0.63
C ALA A 52 -1.80 3.33 -1.24
N GLY A 53 -2.29 2.10 -1.01
CA GLY A 53 -1.72 0.88 -1.59
C GLY A 53 -1.73 0.90 -3.13
N LEU A 54 -2.85 1.32 -3.74
CA LEU A 54 -2.95 1.48 -5.20
C LEU A 54 -1.94 2.49 -5.73
N ALA A 55 -1.84 3.66 -5.09
CA ALA A 55 -0.92 4.71 -5.51
C ALA A 55 0.54 4.28 -5.36
N CYS A 56 0.89 3.61 -4.27
CA CYS A 56 2.23 3.11 -4.01
C CYS A 56 2.62 1.99 -4.98
N ALA A 57 1.74 1.01 -5.19
CA ALA A 57 1.96 -0.09 -6.13
C ALA A 57 2.12 0.41 -7.57
N TYR A 58 1.31 1.39 -7.96
CA TYR A 58 1.46 2.06 -9.25
C TYR A 58 2.81 2.76 -9.39
N ALA A 59 3.22 3.51 -8.37
CA ALA A 59 4.48 4.24 -8.38
C ALA A 59 5.71 3.30 -8.37
N SER A 60 5.64 2.19 -7.63
CA SER A 60 6.73 1.24 -7.49
C SER A 60 6.93 0.43 -8.78
N VAL A 61 5.85 -0.04 -9.41
CA VAL A 61 5.94 -0.73 -10.70
C VAL A 61 6.47 0.19 -11.79
N ARG A 62 6.08 1.46 -11.79
CA ARG A 62 6.64 2.48 -12.70
C ARG A 62 8.14 2.72 -12.53
N ARG A 63 8.71 2.28 -11.41
CA ARG A 63 10.13 2.41 -11.08
C ARG A 63 10.87 1.06 -11.13
N GLY A 64 10.24 0.01 -11.65
CA GLY A 64 10.90 -1.27 -11.93
C GLY A 64 10.53 -2.43 -11.01
N VAL A 65 9.59 -2.25 -10.07
CA VAL A 65 9.05 -3.37 -9.28
C VAL A 65 8.15 -4.25 -10.16
N HIS A 66 8.19 -5.56 -9.95
CA HIS A 66 7.34 -6.49 -10.67
C HIS A 66 5.88 -6.31 -10.24
N GLY A 67 4.93 -6.22 -11.17
CA GLY A 67 3.51 -5.98 -10.85
C GLY A 67 2.90 -6.99 -9.87
N LEU A 68 3.37 -8.25 -9.92
CA LEU A 68 2.96 -9.32 -9.01
C LEU A 68 3.51 -9.17 -7.58
N LEU A 69 4.50 -8.32 -7.32
CA LEU A 69 5.08 -8.10 -5.98
C LEU A 69 4.55 -6.82 -5.32
N ALA A 70 3.89 -5.95 -6.09
CA ALA A 70 3.43 -4.64 -5.63
C ALA A 70 2.22 -4.71 -4.67
N TRP A 71 1.50 -5.84 -4.61
CA TRP A 71 0.41 -6.03 -3.65
C TRP A 71 0.89 -6.40 -2.25
N ILE A 72 2.12 -6.91 -2.12
CA ILE A 72 2.65 -7.44 -0.86
C ILE A 72 2.75 -6.34 0.21
N PRO A 73 3.36 -5.17 -0.07
CA PRO A 73 3.49 -4.13 0.95
C PRO A 73 2.14 -3.59 1.46
N PRO A 74 1.12 -3.31 0.61
CA PRO A 74 -0.20 -2.89 1.09
C PRO A 74 -0.86 -3.84 2.10
N VAL A 75 -0.85 -5.14 1.82
CA VAL A 75 -1.46 -6.15 2.71
C VAL A 75 -0.58 -6.43 3.92
N GLY A 76 0.72 -6.63 3.67
CA GLY A 76 1.69 -6.95 4.70
C GLY A 76 1.83 -5.84 5.74
N ALA A 77 1.91 -4.58 5.30
CA ALA A 77 2.00 -3.44 6.22
C ALA A 77 0.75 -3.30 7.09
N LEU A 78 -0.43 -3.54 6.52
CA LEU A 78 -1.68 -3.53 7.28
C LEU A 78 -1.67 -4.62 8.36
N CYS A 79 -1.32 -5.86 8.00
CA CYS A 79 -1.24 -6.97 8.96
C CYS A 79 -0.22 -6.72 10.07
N VAL A 80 0.98 -6.23 9.72
CA VAL A 80 2.05 -5.93 10.69
C VAL A 80 1.61 -4.86 11.67
N VAL A 81 1.05 -3.75 11.18
CA VAL A 81 0.60 -2.65 12.05
C VAL A 81 -0.55 -3.11 12.96
N TYR A 82 -1.52 -3.86 12.44
CA TYR A 82 -2.62 -4.36 13.27
C TYR A 82 -2.12 -5.31 14.37
N ALA A 83 -1.21 -6.22 14.03
CA ALA A 83 -0.61 -7.12 15.02
C ALA A 83 0.16 -6.35 16.11
N LEU A 84 0.86 -5.27 15.75
CA LEU A 84 1.66 -4.48 16.69
C LEU A 84 0.81 -3.55 17.59
N PHE A 85 -0.20 -2.89 17.04
CA PHE A 85 -0.95 -1.85 17.76
C PHE A 85 -2.31 -2.32 18.32
N VAL A 86 -2.91 -3.35 17.73
CA VAL A 86 -4.23 -3.87 18.13
C VAL A 86 -4.10 -5.26 18.77
N GLY A 87 -3.03 -5.99 18.48
CA GLY A 87 -2.83 -7.35 18.98
C GLY A 87 -3.66 -8.41 18.25
N THR A 88 -4.37 -8.03 17.19
CA THR A 88 -5.16 -8.92 16.33
C THR A 88 -4.79 -8.72 14.87
N LEU A 89 -5.25 -9.63 14.01
CA LEU A 89 -5.21 -9.40 12.57
C LEU A 89 -6.34 -8.45 12.13
N PRO A 90 -6.14 -7.68 11.05
CA PRO A 90 -7.19 -6.86 10.44
C PRO A 90 -8.31 -7.74 9.87
N THR A 91 -9.49 -7.15 9.64
CA THR A 91 -10.61 -7.88 9.04
C THR A 91 -10.26 -8.39 7.63
N GLY A 92 -10.79 -9.55 7.25
CA GLY A 92 -10.58 -10.12 5.92
C GLY A 92 -11.01 -9.16 4.79
N GLY A 93 -12.06 -8.37 5.02
CA GLY A 93 -12.54 -7.36 4.07
C GLY A 93 -11.52 -6.25 3.79
N SER A 94 -10.90 -5.69 4.82
CA SER A 94 -9.86 -4.66 4.65
C SER A 94 -8.61 -5.20 3.94
N CYS A 95 -8.21 -6.45 4.22
CA CYS A 95 -7.12 -7.11 3.51
C CYS A 95 -7.43 -7.34 2.03
N ALA A 96 -8.63 -7.82 1.73
CA ALA A 96 -9.07 -8.03 0.35
C ALA A 96 -9.11 -6.70 -0.43
N ALA A 97 -9.57 -5.61 0.19
CA ALA A 97 -9.56 -4.29 -0.42
C ALA A 97 -8.13 -3.81 -0.73
N ALA A 98 -7.21 -3.91 0.23
CA ALA A 98 -5.80 -3.54 0.03
C ALA A 98 -5.11 -4.41 -1.04
N PHE A 99 -5.42 -5.72 -1.06
CA PHE A 99 -4.92 -6.66 -2.06
C PHE A 99 -5.36 -6.29 -3.47
N LEU A 100 -6.67 -6.14 -3.68
CA LEU A 100 -7.24 -5.78 -4.98
C LEU A 100 -6.74 -4.42 -5.46
N ALA A 101 -6.66 -3.44 -4.56
CA ALA A 101 -6.16 -2.11 -4.88
C ALA A 101 -4.66 -2.13 -5.25
N GLY A 102 -3.84 -2.92 -4.55
CA GLY A 102 -2.44 -3.14 -4.88
C GLY A 102 -2.24 -3.83 -6.23
N LEU A 103 -3.04 -4.85 -6.55
CA LEU A 103 -3.03 -5.51 -7.86
C LEU A 103 -3.44 -4.55 -8.99
N LEU A 104 -4.50 -3.76 -8.78
CA LEU A 104 -4.96 -2.76 -9.75
C LEU A 104 -3.90 -1.68 -9.98
N GLY A 105 -3.28 -1.17 -8.91
CA GLY A 105 -2.18 -0.21 -8.98
C GLY A 105 -0.99 -0.77 -9.74
N GLY A 106 -0.59 -2.01 -9.42
CA GLY A 106 0.48 -2.71 -10.10
C GLY A 106 0.21 -2.92 -11.58
N ALA A 107 -0.99 -3.40 -11.94
CA ALA A 107 -1.42 -3.58 -13.33
C ALA A 107 -1.43 -2.27 -14.11
N ALA A 108 -1.96 -1.19 -13.52
CA ALA A 108 -1.94 0.14 -14.12
C ALA A 108 -0.51 0.66 -14.33
N GLY A 109 0.41 0.33 -13.43
CA GLY A 109 1.83 0.63 -13.55
C GLY A 109 2.48 -0.11 -14.73
N VAL A 110 2.19 -1.41 -14.87
CA VAL A 110 2.69 -2.25 -15.98
C VAL A 110 2.21 -1.70 -17.32
N GLU A 111 0.91 -1.43 -17.46
CA GLU A 111 0.31 -0.94 -18.70
C GLU A 111 0.90 0.42 -19.10
N LYS A 112 1.14 1.32 -18.14
CA LYS A 112 1.79 2.61 -18.44
C LYS A 112 3.25 2.45 -18.86
N ASN A 113 4.00 1.54 -18.25
CA ASN A 113 5.37 1.25 -18.67
C ASN A 113 5.39 0.64 -20.08
N ARG A 114 4.40 -0.19 -20.43
CA ARG A 114 4.25 -0.76 -21.78
C ARG A 114 4.03 0.32 -22.84
N ARG A 115 3.18 1.32 -22.58
CA ARG A 115 2.91 2.44 -23.51
C ARG A 115 4.08 3.39 -23.74
N LYS A 116 5.10 3.32 -22.88
CA LYS A 116 6.31 4.16 -22.98
C LYS A 116 7.45 3.49 -23.73
N LYS A 117 7.38 2.17 -23.94
CA LYS A 117 8.29 1.42 -24.79
C LYS A 117 7.78 1.47 -26.23
#